data_AF-A0A0S7WLA6-F1
#
_entry.id   AF-A0A0S7WLA6-F1
#
_cell.length_a   1.000
_cell.length_b   1.000
_cell.length_c   1.000
_cell.angle_alpha   90.00
_cell.angle_beta   90.00
_cell.angle_gamma   90.00
#
_symmetry.space_group_name_H-M   'P 1'
#
loop_
_entity.id
_entity.type
_entity.pdbx_description
1 polymer ?
#
loop_
_entity_poly.entity_id
_entity_poly.type
_entity_poly.pdbx_seq_one_letter_code
_entity_poly.pdbx_strand_id
1 'polypeptide(L)'
;MYWTGYAWGEDHNSGTPITSPEETSNQVLIQTAPQILFLANTVDPDTLTQGQISSYTLRVRNNGEAWLKLTPGTVFRYHDTNGDTVRTFLSDTTIVGGLASSVALNFNSVRVPHTMLPGSWLSWIDLQGIGRNGYSYIRTRMADMVTVQEKPEVQEISATLSHRTGEARSPGDIRNPHPR
;
A
#
# COMPACT_ATOMS: atom_id res chain seq x y z
N MET A 1 38.87 2.18 -4.24
CA MET A 1 40.26 2.15 -4.75
C MET A 1 40.61 3.54 -5.23
N TYR A 2 41.82 4.01 -4.95
CA TYR A 2 42.38 5.26 -5.48
C TYR A 2 43.79 4.98 -6.01
N TRP A 3 44.25 5.83 -6.90
CA TRP A 3 45.60 5.78 -7.48
C TRP A 3 46.37 6.99 -7.00
N THR A 4 47.66 6.84 -6.70
CA THR A 4 48.55 7.98 -6.49
C THR A 4 49.55 8.07 -7.63
N GLY A 5 50.03 9.28 -7.91
CA GLY A 5 51.02 9.51 -8.94
C GLY A 5 51.79 10.81 -8.70
N TYR A 6 53.06 10.80 -9.09
CA TYR A 6 53.89 11.99 -9.21
C TYR A 6 54.67 11.91 -10.53
N ALA A 7 55.08 13.06 -11.05
CA ALA A 7 55.99 13.16 -12.18
C ALA A 7 57.42 13.37 -11.67
N TRP A 8 58.39 12.78 -12.35
CA TRP A 8 59.81 13.00 -12.09
C TRP A 8 60.49 13.49 -13.37
N GLY A 9 61.41 14.45 -13.23
CA GLY A 9 62.29 14.90 -14.29
C GLY A 9 63.61 15.39 -13.71
N GLU A 10 64.50 15.82 -14.59
CA GLU A 10 65.81 16.37 -14.25
C GLU A 10 65.98 17.69 -15.03
N ASP A 11 66.39 18.75 -14.35
CA ASP A 11 66.67 20.02 -15.00
C ASP A 11 67.88 19.86 -15.94
N HIS A 12 67.69 20.10 -17.23
CA HIS A 12 68.70 19.85 -18.27
C HIS A 12 69.99 20.65 -18.09
N ASN A 13 69.92 21.81 -17.42
CA ASN A 13 71.08 22.69 -17.26
C ASN A 13 71.88 22.40 -15.98
N SER A 14 71.23 21.89 -14.94
CA SER A 14 71.84 21.68 -13.62
C SER A 14 71.94 20.22 -13.19
N GLY A 15 71.29 19.29 -13.88
CA GLY A 15 71.21 17.88 -13.49
C GLY A 15 70.42 17.63 -12.20
N THR A 16 69.69 18.65 -11.72
CA THR A 16 68.95 18.53 -10.45
C THR A 16 67.62 17.82 -10.71
N PRO A 17 67.29 16.74 -9.99
CA PRO A 17 65.99 16.09 -10.12
C PRO A 17 64.89 17.01 -9.58
N ILE A 18 63.81 17.13 -10.35
CA ILE A 18 62.58 17.83 -9.98
C ILE A 18 61.46 16.81 -9.95
N THR A 19 60.79 16.69 -8.81
CA THR A 19 59.58 15.90 -8.65
C THR A 19 58.37 16.80 -8.47
N SER A 20 57.25 16.42 -9.07
CA SER A 20 55.97 17.01 -8.68
C SER A 20 55.56 16.52 -7.30
N PRO A 21 54.66 17.24 -6.62
CA PRO A 21 53.89 16.67 -5.52
C PRO A 21 53.17 15.39 -5.96
N GLU A 22 52.98 14.47 -5.02
CA GLU A 22 52.14 13.29 -5.22
C GLU A 22 50.68 13.71 -5.08
N GLU A 23 49.88 13.39 -6.10
CA GLU A 23 48.45 13.64 -6.12
C GLU A 23 47.68 12.32 -6.06
N THR A 24 46.53 12.34 -5.40
CA THR A 24 45.67 11.16 -5.22
C THR A 24 44.40 11.29 -6.05
N SER A 25 44.03 10.25 -6.78
CA SER A 25 42.77 10.22 -7.54
C SER A 25 41.53 10.24 -6.62
N ASN A 26 40.37 10.56 -7.19
CA ASN A 26 39.10 10.37 -6.50
C ASN A 26 38.85 8.89 -6.14
N GLN A 27 38.04 8.66 -5.10
CA GLN A 27 37.59 7.33 -4.72
C GLN A 27 36.29 6.96 -5.43
N VAL A 28 36.22 5.72 -5.92
CA VAL A 28 34.98 5.12 -6.45
C VAL A 28 34.39 4.17 -5.41
N LEU A 29 33.12 4.40 -5.05
CA LEU A 29 32.33 3.51 -4.19
C LEU A 29 31.53 2.54 -5.04
N ILE A 30 31.71 1.23 -4.81
CA ILE A 30 30.87 0.19 -5.38
C ILE A 30 29.80 -0.17 -4.35
N GLN A 31 28.54 -0.08 -4.76
CA GLN A 31 27.39 -0.40 -3.90
C GLN A 31 26.63 -1.60 -4.47
N THR A 32 26.16 -2.48 -3.59
CA THR A 32 25.19 -3.51 -3.95
C THR A 32 23.88 -2.87 -4.43
N ALA A 33 23.28 -3.46 -5.47
CA ALA A 33 22.00 -3.00 -6.00
C ALA A 33 20.87 -3.12 -4.95
N PRO A 34 19.81 -2.30 -5.01
CA PRO A 34 18.68 -2.36 -4.11
C PRO A 34 18.02 -3.74 -4.13
N GLN A 35 17.80 -4.27 -2.93
CA GLN A 35 17.15 -5.55 -2.69
C GLN A 35 15.90 -5.29 -1.86
N ILE A 36 14.83 -4.89 -2.53
CA ILE A 36 13.56 -4.57 -1.86
C ILE A 36 12.84 -5.85 -1.46
N LEU A 37 12.47 -5.90 -0.19
CA LEU A 37 11.71 -6.96 0.43
C LEU A 37 10.49 -6.35 1.13
N PHE A 38 9.36 -6.99 0.95
CA PHE A 38 8.14 -6.70 1.69
C PHE A 38 8.29 -7.14 3.16
N LEU A 39 7.74 -6.37 4.09
CA LEU A 39 7.66 -6.73 5.51
C LEU A 39 6.29 -7.34 5.81
N ALA A 40 6.28 -8.60 6.25
CA ALA A 40 5.05 -9.32 6.58
C ALA A 40 4.29 -8.66 7.74
N ASN A 41 2.97 -8.81 7.71
CA ASN A 41 2.00 -8.27 8.67
C ASN A 41 2.07 -6.74 8.78
N THR A 42 2.21 -6.06 7.64
CA THR A 42 2.25 -4.60 7.59
C THR A 42 1.23 -3.97 6.66
N VAL A 43 0.45 -4.76 5.90
CA VAL A 43 -0.69 -4.23 5.15
C VAL A 43 -1.74 -3.70 6.13
N ASP A 44 -2.10 -2.43 5.97
CA ASP A 44 -3.12 -1.75 6.75
C ASP A 44 -4.03 -0.92 5.83
N PRO A 45 -5.37 -1.07 5.89
CA PRO A 45 -6.08 -2.10 6.64
C PRO A 45 -5.88 -3.49 6.02
N ASP A 46 -5.81 -4.51 6.87
CA ASP A 46 -5.83 -5.92 6.46
C ASP A 46 -7.25 -6.49 6.35
N THR A 47 -8.25 -5.80 6.91
CA THR A 47 -9.64 -6.24 6.99
C THR A 47 -10.56 -5.15 6.46
N LEU A 48 -11.42 -5.52 5.50
CA LEU A 48 -12.28 -4.60 4.76
C LEU A 48 -13.66 -5.20 4.57
N THR A 49 -14.63 -4.34 4.26
CA THR A 49 -15.98 -4.74 3.89
C THR A 49 -16.21 -4.56 2.38
N GLN A 50 -17.03 -5.41 1.78
CA GLN A 50 -17.52 -5.22 0.41
C GLN A 50 -18.03 -3.79 0.19
N GLY A 51 -17.62 -3.17 -0.92
CA GLY A 51 -18.02 -1.80 -1.26
C GLY A 51 -17.28 -0.69 -0.50
N GLN A 52 -16.46 -1.00 0.50
CA GLN A 52 -15.69 -0.01 1.25
C GLN A 52 -14.67 0.70 0.36
N ILE A 53 -14.50 2.01 0.56
CA ILE A 53 -13.37 2.76 -0.02
C ILE A 53 -12.28 2.81 1.04
N SER A 54 -11.08 2.36 0.69
CA SER A 54 -9.92 2.43 1.59
C SER A 54 -8.65 2.78 0.85
N SER A 55 -7.77 3.53 1.50
CA SER A 55 -6.33 3.58 1.18
C SER A 55 -5.60 2.44 1.87
N TYR A 56 -4.38 2.15 1.42
CA TYR A 56 -3.53 1.13 2.03
C TYR A 56 -2.18 1.71 2.39
N THR A 57 -1.62 1.24 3.49
CA THR A 57 -0.23 1.43 3.86
C THR A 57 0.41 0.05 4.03
N LEU A 58 1.65 -0.10 3.55
CA LEU A 58 2.45 -1.28 3.85
C LEU A 58 3.92 -0.90 3.98
N ARG A 59 4.76 -1.80 4.48
CA ARG A 59 6.17 -1.50 4.73
C ARG A 59 7.10 -2.39 3.93
N VAL A 60 8.21 -1.81 3.49
CA VAL A 60 9.29 -2.50 2.78
C VAL A 60 10.63 -2.24 3.46
N ARG A 61 11.60 -3.11 3.22
CA ARG A 61 13.01 -2.90 3.57
C ARG A 61 13.88 -3.01 2.33
N ASN A 62 15.06 -2.40 2.38
CA ASN A 62 16.08 -2.53 1.35
C ASN A 62 17.35 -3.12 1.96
N ASN A 63 17.72 -4.33 1.52
CA ASN A 63 18.96 -4.97 1.97
C ASN A 63 20.18 -4.57 1.10
N GLY A 64 19.97 -3.84 0.02
CA GLY A 64 21.05 -3.32 -0.82
C GLY A 64 21.55 -1.96 -0.33
N GLU A 65 22.79 -1.63 -0.66
CA GLU A 65 23.44 -0.38 -0.25
C GLU A 65 23.00 0.83 -1.10
N ALA A 66 22.58 0.62 -2.34
CA ALA A 66 22.03 1.67 -3.17
C ALA A 66 20.57 2.00 -2.80
N TRP A 67 20.19 3.26 -2.94
CA TRP A 67 18.80 3.68 -2.78
C TRP A 67 17.95 3.33 -4.01
N LEU A 68 16.64 3.22 -3.79
CA LEU A 68 15.64 3.07 -4.86
C LEU A 68 14.56 4.15 -4.73
N LYS A 69 14.23 4.82 -5.83
CA LYS A 69 13.09 5.73 -5.91
C LYS A 69 11.92 5.00 -6.54
N LEU A 70 10.96 4.58 -5.71
CA LEU A 70 9.70 3.99 -6.17
C LEU A 70 8.80 5.09 -6.72
N THR A 71 8.12 4.80 -7.82
CA THR A 71 7.26 5.74 -8.55
C THR A 71 5.78 5.38 -8.33
N PRO A 72 4.85 6.30 -8.65
CA PRO A 72 3.41 6.01 -8.69
C PRO A 72 2.99 4.85 -9.62
N GLY A 73 3.90 4.35 -10.47
CA GLY A 73 3.71 3.09 -11.19
C GLY A 73 3.75 1.84 -10.31
N THR A 74 4.15 1.95 -9.04
CA THR A 74 4.10 0.85 -8.08
C THR A 74 2.65 0.53 -7.73
N VAL A 75 2.29 -0.75 -7.84
CA VAL A 75 0.89 -1.22 -7.70
C VAL A 75 0.77 -2.16 -6.51
N PHE A 76 -0.24 -1.96 -5.68
CA PHE A 76 -0.73 -2.96 -4.73
C PHE A 76 -2.02 -3.57 -5.27
N ARG A 77 -2.12 -4.90 -5.25
CA ARG A 77 -3.28 -5.61 -5.79
C ARG A 77 -3.56 -6.95 -5.13
N TYR A 78 -4.82 -7.34 -5.17
CA TYR A 78 -5.31 -8.67 -4.83
C TYR A 78 -6.58 -8.96 -5.64
N HIS A 79 -6.96 -10.23 -5.72
CA HIS A 79 -8.14 -10.66 -6.46
C HIS A 79 -8.80 -11.85 -5.77
N ASP A 80 -10.09 -12.01 -6.00
CA ASP A 80 -10.82 -13.21 -5.59
C ASP A 80 -10.85 -14.28 -6.68
N THR A 81 -11.48 -15.42 -6.38
CA THR A 81 -11.67 -16.53 -7.33
C THR A 81 -12.73 -16.25 -8.40
N ASN A 82 -13.55 -15.20 -8.25
CA ASN A 82 -14.55 -14.77 -9.23
C ASN A 82 -13.97 -13.79 -10.26
N GLY A 83 -12.72 -13.34 -10.06
CA GLY A 83 -12.02 -12.40 -10.93
C GLY A 83 -12.21 -10.94 -10.55
N ASP A 84 -12.87 -10.64 -9.44
CA ASP A 84 -12.92 -9.29 -8.89
C ASP A 84 -11.53 -8.90 -8.40
N THR A 85 -11.11 -7.68 -8.74
CA THR A 85 -9.77 -7.20 -8.42
C THR A 85 -9.83 -5.89 -7.65
N VAL A 86 -8.95 -5.77 -6.66
CA VAL A 86 -8.58 -4.49 -6.07
C VAL A 86 -7.18 -4.16 -6.55
N ARG A 87 -7.03 -2.96 -7.11
CA ARG A 87 -5.77 -2.45 -7.64
C ARG A 87 -5.64 -0.98 -7.32
N THR A 88 -4.59 -0.62 -6.59
CA THR A 88 -4.27 0.77 -6.27
C THR A 88 -2.80 1.08 -6.55
N PHE A 89 -2.50 2.36 -6.64
CA PHE A 89 -1.19 2.89 -7.00
C PHE A 89 -0.57 3.62 -5.82
N LEU A 90 0.75 3.58 -5.76
CA LEU A 90 1.50 4.38 -4.80
C LEU A 90 1.12 5.86 -4.96
N SER A 91 0.80 6.50 -3.85
CA SER A 91 0.23 7.87 -3.82
C SER A 91 1.22 8.92 -4.29
N ASP A 92 2.50 8.75 -3.98
CA ASP A 92 3.58 9.62 -4.41
C ASP A 92 4.89 8.83 -4.57
N THR A 93 5.90 9.46 -5.13
CA THR A 93 7.26 8.94 -5.23
C THR A 93 7.86 8.75 -3.83
N THR A 94 8.31 7.53 -3.52
CA THR A 94 8.96 7.21 -2.24
C THR A 94 10.41 6.78 -2.45
N ILE A 95 11.33 7.39 -1.72
CA ILE A 95 12.73 6.96 -1.68
C ILE A 95 12.90 5.91 -0.58
N VAL A 96 13.33 4.71 -0.97
CA VAL A 96 13.78 3.67 -0.05
C VAL A 96 15.31 3.76 0.02
N GLY A 97 15.83 4.25 1.14
CA GLY A 97 17.27 4.38 1.36
C GLY A 97 18.01 3.03 1.26
N GLY A 98 19.31 3.09 0.98
CA GLY A 98 20.18 1.92 1.10
C GLY A 98 20.18 1.39 2.53
N LEU A 99 20.14 0.07 2.72
CA LEU A 99 20.09 -0.59 4.03
C LEU A 99 18.92 -0.12 4.92
N ALA A 100 17.88 0.48 4.35
CA ALA A 100 16.71 0.93 5.10
C ALA A 100 15.94 -0.28 5.66
N SER A 101 15.81 -0.33 6.99
CA SER A 101 15.16 -1.45 7.70
C SER A 101 13.64 -1.45 7.55
N SER A 102 13.03 -0.29 7.34
CA SER A 102 11.58 -0.17 7.22
C SER A 102 11.16 1.19 6.63
N VAL A 103 10.44 1.17 5.52
CA VAL A 103 9.88 2.35 4.83
C VAL A 103 8.42 2.10 4.53
N ALA A 104 7.56 3.05 4.89
CA ALA A 104 6.14 3.00 4.61
C ALA A 104 5.85 3.42 3.15
N LEU A 105 4.98 2.67 2.49
CA LEU A 105 4.43 2.96 1.18
C LEU A 105 2.95 3.24 1.35
N ASN A 106 2.52 4.45 0.97
CA ASN A 106 1.12 4.87 1.06
C ASN A 106 0.48 4.80 -0.32
N PHE A 107 -0.68 4.19 -0.42
CA PHE A 107 -1.40 3.98 -1.67
C PHE A 107 -2.67 4.83 -1.72
N ASN A 108 -3.08 5.16 -2.94
CA ASN A 108 -4.32 5.87 -3.19
C ASN A 108 -5.53 5.07 -2.69
N SER A 109 -6.62 5.77 -2.36
CA SER A 109 -7.87 5.12 -2.01
C SER A 109 -8.47 4.39 -3.22
N VAL A 110 -8.98 3.19 -2.99
CA VAL A 110 -9.68 2.37 -3.99
C VAL A 110 -10.89 1.72 -3.34
N ARG A 111 -11.92 1.45 -4.14
CA ARG A 111 -13.12 0.74 -3.71
C ARG A 111 -12.91 -0.77 -3.81
N VAL A 112 -13.23 -1.50 -2.75
CA VAL A 112 -13.41 -2.95 -2.80
C VAL A 112 -14.70 -3.25 -3.57
N PRO A 113 -14.68 -4.07 -4.64
CA PRO A 113 -15.89 -4.40 -5.39
C PRO A 113 -17.00 -4.94 -4.47
N HIS A 114 -18.25 -4.56 -4.76
CA HIS A 114 -19.40 -5.07 -4.01
C HIS A 114 -19.64 -6.56 -4.26
N THR A 115 -19.18 -7.05 -5.41
CA THR A 115 -19.28 -8.44 -5.85
C THR A 115 -18.12 -9.31 -5.35
N MET A 116 -17.10 -8.70 -4.74
CA MET A 116 -15.92 -9.41 -4.28
C MET A 116 -16.33 -10.42 -3.21
N LEU A 117 -15.95 -11.68 -3.39
CA LEU A 117 -16.28 -12.74 -2.46
C LEU A 117 -15.67 -12.46 -1.07
N PRO A 118 -16.43 -12.68 0.02
CA PRO A 118 -15.88 -12.65 1.36
C PRO A 118 -14.81 -13.75 1.53
N GLY A 119 -13.73 -13.45 2.22
CA GLY A 119 -12.61 -14.37 2.41
C GLY A 119 -11.27 -13.67 2.58
N SER A 120 -10.20 -14.45 2.68
CA SER A 120 -8.83 -13.95 2.76
C SER A 120 -8.10 -14.14 1.45
N TRP A 121 -7.62 -13.04 0.88
CA TRP A 121 -7.04 -12.98 -0.45
C TRP A 121 -5.56 -12.61 -0.36
N LEU A 122 -4.69 -13.43 -0.94
CA LEU A 122 -3.27 -13.10 -1.00
C LEU A 122 -3.08 -11.85 -1.86
N SER A 123 -2.27 -10.91 -1.36
CA SER A 123 -1.95 -9.70 -2.10
C SER A 123 -0.54 -9.74 -2.72
N TRP A 124 -0.35 -8.88 -3.71
CA TRP A 124 0.91 -8.67 -4.39
C TRP A 124 1.22 -7.19 -4.48
N ILE A 125 2.52 -6.90 -4.49
CA ILE A 125 3.06 -5.60 -4.83
C ILE A 125 3.93 -5.71 -6.08
N ASP A 126 3.59 -4.93 -7.11
CA ASP A 126 4.40 -4.75 -8.31
C ASP A 126 5.20 -3.45 -8.14
N LEU A 127 6.46 -3.59 -7.71
CA LEU A 127 7.37 -2.48 -7.48
C LEU A 127 7.87 -1.92 -8.80
N GLN A 128 7.70 -0.61 -9.01
CA GLN A 128 8.24 0.11 -10.16
C GLN A 128 9.01 1.35 -9.69
N GLY A 129 10.27 1.45 -10.08
CA GLY A 129 11.13 2.55 -9.65
C GLY A 129 12.36 2.76 -10.52
N ILE A 130 13.18 3.71 -10.06
CA ILE A 130 14.47 4.08 -10.68
C ILE A 130 15.53 4.05 -9.59
N GLY A 131 16.64 3.36 -9.83
CA GLY A 131 17.77 3.29 -8.89
C GLY A 131 18.74 4.47 -9.01
N ARG A 132 19.76 4.49 -8.13
CA ARG A 132 20.75 5.58 -8.02
C ARG A 132 21.42 6.01 -9.33
N ASN A 133 21.61 5.07 -10.26
CA ASN A 133 22.27 5.31 -11.54
C ASN A 133 21.30 5.34 -12.74
N GLY A 134 20.00 5.60 -12.48
CA GLY A 134 19.00 5.76 -13.54
C GLY A 134 18.44 4.47 -14.13
N TYR A 135 18.91 3.28 -13.72
CA TYR A 135 18.35 2.02 -14.20
C TYR A 135 16.93 1.78 -13.68
N SER A 136 16.09 1.18 -14.52
CA SER A 136 14.73 0.79 -14.15
C SER A 136 14.71 -0.39 -13.19
N TYR A 137 13.84 -0.32 -12.19
CA TYR A 137 13.59 -1.39 -11.25
C TYR A 137 12.15 -1.85 -11.38
N ILE A 138 11.95 -3.12 -11.74
CA ILE A 138 10.64 -3.77 -11.81
C ILE A 138 10.73 -5.13 -11.12
N ARG A 139 9.88 -5.35 -10.10
CA ARG A 139 9.80 -6.60 -9.35
C ARG A 139 8.40 -6.81 -8.78
N THR A 140 7.87 -8.02 -8.89
CA THR A 140 6.69 -8.44 -8.14
C THR A 140 7.09 -9.17 -6.87
N ARG A 141 6.38 -8.92 -5.78
CA ARG A 141 6.50 -9.63 -4.50
C ARG A 141 5.11 -9.98 -3.98
N MET A 142 5.03 -11.12 -3.29
CA MET A 142 3.87 -11.42 -2.45
C MET A 142 3.91 -10.48 -1.24
N ALA A 143 2.73 -10.04 -0.82
CA ALA A 143 2.50 -9.26 0.39
C ALA A 143 1.68 -10.09 1.39
N ASP A 144 0.83 -9.46 2.20
CA ASP A 144 0.00 -10.13 3.20
C ASP A 144 -1.32 -10.65 2.63
N MET A 145 -2.06 -11.41 3.44
CA MET A 145 -3.47 -11.67 3.19
C MET A 145 -4.31 -10.44 3.51
N VAL A 146 -5.32 -10.16 2.69
CA VAL A 146 -6.35 -9.16 2.96
C VAL A 146 -7.69 -9.86 3.13
N THR A 147 -8.35 -9.66 4.27
CA THR A 147 -9.67 -10.20 4.57
C THR A 147 -10.75 -9.24 4.07
N VAL A 148 -11.66 -9.75 3.26
CA VAL A 148 -12.88 -9.06 2.83
C VAL A 148 -14.07 -9.72 3.52
N GLN A 149 -14.93 -8.91 4.11
CA GLN A 149 -16.14 -9.33 4.82
C GLN A 149 -17.39 -8.87 4.07
N GLU A 150 -18.49 -9.58 4.28
CA GLU A 150 -19.81 -9.14 3.81
C GLU A 150 -20.16 -7.78 4.40
N LYS A 151 -20.92 -7.00 3.64
CA LYS A 151 -21.53 -5.78 4.16
C LYS A 151 -22.52 -6.13 5.27
N PRO A 152 -22.50 -5.43 6.42
CA PRO A 152 -23.53 -5.64 7.44
C PRO A 152 -24.90 -5.28 6.86
N GLU A 153 -25.84 -6.24 6.91
CA GLU A 153 -27.24 -6.04 6.57
C GLU A 153 -28.07 -5.87 7.84
N VAL A 154 -28.87 -4.82 7.92
CA VAL A 154 -29.85 -4.62 9.00
C VAL A 154 -31.18 -5.22 8.53
N GLN A 155 -31.63 -6.30 9.15
CA GLN A 155 -32.98 -6.82 8.92
C GLN A 155 -34.00 -6.03 9.74
N GLU A 156 -34.85 -5.25 9.08
CA GLU A 156 -36.03 -4.68 9.74
C GLU A 156 -37.09 -5.77 9.94
N ILE A 157 -37.28 -6.17 11.20
CA ILE A 157 -38.37 -7.08 11.57
C ILE A 157 -39.66 -6.26 11.61
N SER A 158 -40.46 -6.35 10.54
CA SER A 158 -41.81 -5.77 10.52
C SER A 158 -42.72 -6.56 11.47
N ALA A 159 -42.80 -6.15 12.74
CA ALA A 159 -43.79 -6.69 13.66
C ALA A 159 -45.16 -6.07 13.32
N THR A 160 -46.03 -6.84 12.66
CA THR A 160 -47.43 -6.44 12.46
C THR A 160 -48.14 -6.44 13.81
N LEU A 161 -48.32 -5.27 14.41
CA LEU A 161 -49.08 -5.09 15.65
C LEU A 161 -50.57 -5.35 15.36
N SER A 162 -51.05 -6.58 15.53
CA SER A 162 -52.47 -6.89 15.35
C SER A 162 -53.25 -6.40 16.57
N HIS A 163 -53.91 -5.25 16.45
CA HIS A 163 -54.80 -4.70 17.46
C HIS A 163 -56.06 -5.58 17.55
N ARG A 164 -56.16 -6.46 18.55
CA ARG A 164 -57.45 -7.09 18.92
C ARG A 164 -58.34 -6.03 19.55
N THR A 165 -59.18 -5.39 18.74
CA THR A 165 -60.29 -4.57 19.25
C THR A 165 -61.28 -5.48 19.94
N GLY A 166 -61.30 -5.43 21.28
CA GLY A 166 -62.29 -6.11 22.11
C GLY A 166 -63.70 -5.54 21.90
N GLU A 167 -64.68 -6.43 22.00
CA GLU A 167 -66.12 -6.16 21.87
C GLU A 167 -66.62 -5.03 22.77
N ALA A 168 -67.34 -4.06 22.18
CA ALA A 168 -68.21 -3.16 22.92
C ALA A 168 -69.68 -3.59 22.72
N ARG A 169 -70.36 -3.87 23.84
CA ARG A 169 -71.76 -4.30 23.93
C ARG A 169 -72.74 -3.25 23.38
N SER A 170 -73.76 -3.74 22.67
CA SER A 170 -74.90 -2.98 22.14
C SER A 170 -75.74 -2.32 23.25
N PRO A 171 -76.04 -1.00 23.19
CA PRO A 171 -77.00 -0.36 24.08
C PRO A 171 -78.45 -0.63 23.64
N GLY A 172 -79.26 -1.06 24.60
CA GLY A 172 -80.66 -1.43 24.42
C GLY A 172 -81.59 -0.29 24.01
N ASP A 173 -82.58 -0.73 23.25
CA ASP A 173 -83.82 -0.14 22.77
C ASP A 173 -84.61 0.63 23.85
N ILE A 174 -85.03 1.88 23.57
CA ILE A 174 -86.09 2.58 24.31
C ILE A 174 -87.05 3.22 23.30
N ARG A 175 -88.19 2.58 23.05
CA ARG A 175 -89.34 3.14 22.33
C ARG A 175 -90.36 3.75 23.33
N ASN A 176 -90.54 5.08 23.26
CA ASN A 176 -91.78 5.90 23.09
C ASN A 176 -93.14 5.47 23.73
N PRO A 177 -94.25 6.28 23.68
CA PRO A 177 -94.57 7.68 24.08
C PRO A 177 -95.86 7.79 24.97
N HIS A 178 -96.28 8.99 25.44
CA HIS A 178 -97.63 9.61 25.22
C HIS A 178 -97.96 10.86 26.09
N PRO A 179 -98.97 11.70 25.72
CA PRO A 179 -98.93 13.16 25.82
C PRO A 179 -99.98 13.76 26.79
N ARG A 180 -99.90 15.09 26.99
CA ARG A 180 -101.06 15.97 27.23
C ARG A 180 -100.86 17.29 26.51
#